data_AF-A0A255HDF9-F1
#
_entry.id   AF-A0A255HDF9-F1
#
_cell.length_a   1.000
_cell.length_b   1.000
_cell.length_c   1.000
_cell.angle_alpha   90.00
_cell.angle_beta   90.00
_cell.angle_gamma   90.00
#
_symmetry.space_group_name_H-M   'P 1'
#
loop_
_entity.id
_entity.type
_entity.pdbx_description
1 polymer ?
#
loop_
_entity_poly.entity_id
_entity_poly.type
_entity_poly.pdbx_seq_one_letter_code
_entity_poly.pdbx_strand_id
1 'polypeptide(L)'
;MFKLTFLGTSSGVPTRYRNVTALAVQTALGRDWWMVDCGEATQHRLQRIALSVHDLAGICITHVHGDHSYGLPGLLASASMTGRKRPLTIIAPPAIRAWLDATLLHTELFLTYPLIHVDVNSAQVVHSEAGLTITRHPLSHRAASVGFRFALETHKSTLDKAALLAHGVPSGPVWGQLQAGHDVVLDDGRQLRSADFRLTKTNQAAIVVGGDNDTPGLLEQACQGAQLLVHEATYTEAMLIKAGPGPTHSSVQRVAQFAERCGMPNLILTHFSARYHHRDGMAELEAEARRHYAGSLYLANDFDSYALDAAGVLSQVDGRKPD
;
A
#
# COMPACT_ATOMS: atom_id res chain seq x y z
N MET A 1 -10.10 -6.15 -1.50
CA MET A 1 -9.52 -5.23 -2.49
C MET A 1 -8.05 -5.02 -2.20
N PHE A 2 -7.70 -4.45 -1.04
CA PHE A 2 -6.31 -4.31 -0.60
C PHE A 2 -6.07 -5.13 0.67
N LYS A 3 -4.84 -5.61 0.85
CA LYS A 3 -4.33 -6.09 2.14
C LYS A 3 -3.02 -5.37 2.44
N LEU A 4 -2.95 -4.74 3.60
CA LEU A 4 -1.78 -4.02 4.09
C LEU A 4 -1.13 -4.85 5.19
N THR A 5 0.20 -4.92 5.22
CA THR A 5 0.95 -5.56 6.32
C THR A 5 2.08 -4.64 6.74
N PHE A 6 2.05 -4.19 7.99
CA PHE A 6 3.07 -3.28 8.53
C PHE A 6 4.30 -4.09 8.95
N LEU A 7 5.45 -3.78 8.39
CA LEU A 7 6.72 -4.46 8.71
C LEU A 7 7.51 -3.71 9.79
N GLY A 8 7.29 -2.40 9.85
CA GLY A 8 7.79 -1.51 10.89
C GLY A 8 6.95 -0.24 10.98
N THR A 9 6.83 0.29 12.19
CA THR A 9 5.91 1.37 12.58
C THR A 9 6.55 2.44 13.46
N SER A 10 7.87 2.37 13.66
CA SER A 10 8.66 3.31 14.46
C SER A 10 9.21 4.45 13.60
N SER A 11 9.25 5.65 14.17
CA SER A 11 9.90 6.82 13.57
C SER A 11 11.37 6.95 13.94
N GLY A 12 12.22 7.25 12.96
CA GLY A 12 13.62 7.62 13.09
C GLY A 12 14.57 6.46 13.44
N VAL A 13 14.21 5.64 14.43
CA VAL A 13 15.07 4.57 14.96
C VAL A 13 14.25 3.31 15.30
N PRO A 14 14.83 2.11 15.18
CA PRO A 14 14.18 0.90 15.64
C PRO A 14 14.17 0.86 17.18
N THR A 15 13.23 0.10 17.73
CA THR A 15 13.12 -0.16 19.17
C THR A 15 12.97 -1.65 19.41
N ARG A 16 12.93 -2.05 20.68
CA ARG A 16 12.66 -3.45 21.05
C ARG A 16 11.31 -3.97 20.51
N TYR A 17 10.34 -3.09 20.31
CA TYR A 17 8.95 -3.48 19.98
C TYR A 17 8.55 -3.17 18.54
N ARG A 18 9.13 -2.14 17.94
CA ARG A 18 8.80 -1.65 16.59
C ARG A 18 10.05 -1.40 15.78
N ASN A 19 10.08 -1.90 14.55
CA ASN A 19 11.10 -1.57 13.55
C ASN A 19 10.76 -0.24 12.86
N VAL A 20 11.73 0.32 12.14
CA VAL A 20 11.54 1.48 11.25
C VAL A 20 10.68 1.16 10.03
N THR A 21 10.17 2.22 9.39
CA THR A 21 9.10 2.20 8.38
C THR A 21 9.30 1.20 7.24
N ALA A 22 8.33 0.31 7.08
CA ALA A 22 8.09 -0.43 5.86
C ALA A 22 6.65 -0.98 5.86
N LEU A 23 5.95 -0.84 4.73
CA LEU A 23 4.56 -1.25 4.57
C LEU A 23 4.40 -2.09 3.31
N ALA A 24 3.96 -3.34 3.45
CA ALA A 24 3.57 -4.16 2.31
C ALA A 24 2.11 -3.89 1.92
N VAL A 25 1.86 -3.80 0.62
CA VAL A 25 0.54 -3.56 0.00
C VAL A 25 0.28 -4.65 -1.04
N GLN A 26 -0.70 -5.49 -0.78
CA GLN A 26 -1.22 -6.50 -1.70
C GLN A 26 -2.56 -6.04 -2.29
N THR A 27 -2.87 -6.51 -3.50
CA THR A 27 -4.15 -6.24 -4.17
C THR A 27 -4.88 -7.54 -4.49
N ALA A 28 -6.15 -7.43 -4.88
CA ALA A 28 -6.94 -8.57 -5.34
C ALA A 28 -6.53 -9.09 -6.74
N LEU A 29 -5.54 -8.47 -7.40
CA LEU A 29 -5.11 -8.83 -8.77
C LEU A 29 -4.25 -10.11 -8.81
N GLY A 30 -3.69 -10.54 -7.68
CA GLY A 30 -2.86 -11.73 -7.63
C GLY A 30 -1.93 -11.77 -6.43
N ARG A 31 -0.80 -12.46 -6.60
CA ARG A 31 0.22 -12.63 -5.56
C ARG A 31 1.19 -11.46 -5.46
N ASP A 32 1.28 -10.68 -6.52
CA ASP A 32 2.14 -9.51 -6.60
C ASP A 32 1.82 -8.52 -5.48
N TRP A 33 2.87 -7.96 -4.90
CA TRP A 33 2.76 -6.99 -3.83
C TRP A 33 3.76 -5.87 -4.00
N TRP A 34 3.42 -4.73 -3.42
CA TRP A 34 4.22 -3.51 -3.44
C TRP A 34 4.67 -3.17 -2.03
N MET A 35 5.79 -2.49 -1.90
CA MET A 35 6.27 -2.01 -0.61
C MET A 35 6.36 -0.49 -0.61
N VAL A 36 5.82 0.16 0.40
CA VAL A 36 6.07 1.59 0.66
C VAL A 36 7.11 1.69 1.75
N ASP A 37 8.22 2.33 1.42
CA ASP A 37 9.45 2.43 2.19
C ASP A 37 10.10 1.09 2.53
N CYS A 38 11.39 1.14 2.85
CA CYS A 38 12.24 0.00 3.14
C CYS A 38 13.31 0.40 4.15
N GLY A 39 12.88 0.74 5.37
CA GLY A 39 13.78 1.05 6.47
C GLY A 39 14.73 -0.11 6.81
N GLU A 40 15.78 0.19 7.57
CA GLU A 40 16.75 -0.81 8.02
C GLU A 40 16.06 -2.06 8.61
N ALA A 41 16.66 -3.22 8.36
CA ALA A 41 16.19 -4.53 8.80
C ALA A 41 14.84 -5.01 8.22
N THR A 42 14.22 -4.31 7.26
CA THR A 42 12.98 -4.75 6.59
C THR A 42 13.05 -6.19 6.07
N GLN A 43 14.19 -6.61 5.50
CA GLN A 43 14.39 -8.01 5.07
C GLN A 43 14.27 -9.04 6.20
N HIS A 44 14.65 -8.69 7.43
CA HIS A 44 14.49 -9.56 8.61
C HIS A 44 13.02 -9.64 9.04
N ARG A 45 12.27 -8.54 8.87
CA ARG A 45 10.83 -8.51 9.13
C ARG A 45 10.08 -9.42 8.16
N LEU A 46 10.47 -9.42 6.88
CA LEU A 46 9.87 -10.28 5.84
C LEU A 46 9.99 -11.78 6.15
N GLN A 47 11.04 -12.22 6.85
CA GLN A 47 11.19 -13.64 7.23
C GLN A 47 10.06 -14.14 8.13
N ARG A 48 9.36 -13.23 8.84
CA ARG A 48 8.31 -13.53 9.81
C ARG A 48 6.89 -13.51 9.23
N ILE A 49 6.74 -13.23 7.93
CA ILE A 49 5.44 -13.16 7.27
C ILE A 49 5.42 -14.00 5.99
N ALA A 50 4.21 -14.26 5.48
CA ALA A 50 3.97 -15.08 4.28
C ALA A 50 4.11 -14.31 2.96
N LEU A 51 4.96 -13.29 2.89
CA LEU A 51 5.28 -12.57 1.65
C LEU A 51 6.63 -13.00 1.11
N SER A 52 6.65 -13.39 -0.17
CA SER A 52 7.88 -13.75 -0.86
C SER A 52 8.47 -12.51 -1.53
N VAL A 53 9.77 -12.30 -1.35
CA VAL A 53 10.52 -11.29 -2.11
C VAL A 53 10.55 -11.61 -3.61
N HIS A 54 10.19 -12.82 -4.05
CA HIS A 54 10.06 -13.13 -5.48
C HIS A 54 8.77 -12.57 -6.10
N ASP A 55 7.74 -12.37 -5.29
CA ASP A 55 6.44 -11.81 -5.72
C ASP A 55 6.42 -10.27 -5.58
N LEU A 56 7.46 -9.66 -4.99
CA LEU A 56 7.57 -8.20 -4.83
C LEU A 56 7.66 -7.52 -6.21
N ALA A 57 6.64 -6.79 -6.61
CA ALA A 57 6.54 -6.13 -7.91
C ALA A 57 7.33 -4.81 -7.94
N GLY A 58 7.23 -4.02 -6.87
CA GLY A 58 7.99 -2.80 -6.76
C GLY A 58 8.03 -2.20 -5.36
N ILE A 59 8.95 -1.26 -5.18
CA ILE A 59 9.18 -0.51 -3.95
C ILE A 59 8.99 0.98 -4.24
N CYS A 60 8.14 1.64 -3.47
CA CYS A 60 7.89 3.07 -3.51
C CYS A 60 8.57 3.73 -2.30
N ILE A 61 9.56 4.58 -2.52
CA ILE A 61 10.27 5.30 -1.45
C ILE A 61 9.71 6.72 -1.35
N THR A 62 9.22 7.07 -0.16
CA THR A 62 8.62 8.38 0.13
C THR A 62 9.67 9.48 0.11
N HIS A 63 10.80 9.25 0.76
CA HIS A 63 11.91 10.20 0.83
C HIS A 63 13.23 9.50 1.23
N VAL A 64 14.32 10.27 1.31
CA VAL A 64 15.70 9.74 1.38
C VAL A 64 16.20 9.37 2.78
N HIS A 65 15.43 9.59 3.86
CA HIS A 65 15.92 9.28 5.20
C HIS A 65 16.14 7.78 5.40
N GLY A 66 17.04 7.46 6.33
CA GLY A 66 17.56 6.11 6.49
C GLY A 66 16.56 5.11 7.03
N ASP A 67 15.70 5.55 7.94
CA ASP A 67 14.58 4.77 8.48
C ASP A 67 13.51 4.45 7.44
N HIS A 68 13.60 4.99 6.22
CA HIS A 68 12.75 4.67 5.07
C HIS A 68 13.49 3.97 3.93
N SER A 69 14.83 3.89 3.95
CA SER A 69 15.59 3.43 2.76
C SER A 69 16.78 2.52 3.04
N TYR A 70 17.35 2.50 4.26
CA TYR A 70 18.57 1.74 4.58
C TYR A 70 18.42 0.23 4.47
N GLY A 71 17.19 -0.30 4.43
CA GLY A 71 16.93 -1.71 4.17
C GLY A 71 17.14 -2.13 2.72
N LEU A 72 17.19 -1.18 1.77
CA LEU A 72 17.22 -1.49 0.33
C LEU A 72 18.43 -2.35 -0.06
N PRO A 73 19.70 -2.00 0.24
CA PRO A 73 20.85 -2.79 -0.19
C PRO A 73 20.77 -4.26 0.25
N GLY A 74 20.47 -4.47 1.53
CA GLY A 74 20.36 -5.81 2.10
C GLY A 74 19.22 -6.62 1.50
N LEU A 75 18.04 -5.99 1.31
CA LEU A 75 16.89 -6.65 0.68
C LEU A 75 17.20 -7.07 -0.76
N LEU A 76 17.82 -6.18 -1.55
CA LEU A 76 18.16 -6.44 -2.95
C LEU A 76 19.21 -7.54 -3.08
N ALA A 77 20.24 -7.51 -2.23
CA ALA A 77 21.26 -8.56 -2.15
C ALA A 77 20.62 -9.91 -1.83
N SER A 78 19.78 -9.97 -0.78
CA SER A 78 19.10 -11.19 -0.37
C SER A 78 18.19 -11.74 -1.45
N ALA A 79 17.40 -10.90 -2.14
CA ALA A 79 16.57 -11.32 -3.26
C ALA A 79 17.41 -11.92 -4.40
N SER A 80 18.58 -11.34 -4.70
CA SER A 80 19.50 -11.86 -5.71
C SER A 80 20.04 -13.24 -5.31
N MET A 81 20.49 -13.38 -4.05
CA MET A 81 21.03 -14.63 -3.50
C MET A 81 19.99 -15.74 -3.39
N THR A 82 18.71 -15.42 -3.17
CA THR A 82 17.63 -16.41 -3.20
C THR A 82 17.16 -16.75 -4.62
N GLY A 83 17.84 -16.25 -5.65
CA GLY A 83 17.61 -16.63 -7.04
C GLY A 83 16.49 -15.85 -7.74
N ARG A 84 16.14 -14.65 -7.27
CA ARG A 84 15.20 -13.79 -8.00
C ARG A 84 15.73 -13.52 -9.41
N LYS A 85 14.87 -13.67 -10.42
CA LYS A 85 15.14 -13.32 -11.83
C LYS A 85 14.23 -12.23 -12.37
N ARG A 86 13.04 -12.08 -11.79
CA ARG A 86 12.04 -11.11 -12.22
C ARG A 86 12.53 -9.67 -11.99
N PRO A 87 12.35 -8.75 -12.96
CA PRO A 87 12.64 -7.34 -12.75
C PRO A 87 11.97 -6.80 -11.49
N LEU A 88 12.62 -5.86 -10.81
CA LEU A 88 12.06 -5.15 -9.67
C LEU A 88 12.02 -3.67 -9.97
N THR A 89 10.85 -3.05 -9.83
CA THR A 89 10.69 -1.60 -9.97
C THR A 89 10.99 -0.90 -8.65
N ILE A 90 11.82 0.13 -8.68
CA ILE A 90 12.02 1.07 -7.56
C ILE A 90 11.55 2.45 -8.02
N ILE A 91 10.45 2.92 -7.44
CA ILE A 91 9.98 4.30 -7.58
C ILE A 91 10.59 5.08 -6.41
N ALA A 92 11.60 5.90 -6.67
CA ALA A 92 12.33 6.58 -5.61
C ALA A 92 12.94 7.92 -6.07
N PRO A 93 13.33 8.80 -5.13
CA PRO A 93 14.11 9.99 -5.47
C PRO A 93 15.44 9.62 -6.17
N PRO A 94 15.96 10.46 -7.10
CA PRO A 94 17.21 10.18 -7.81
C PRO A 94 18.42 9.93 -6.89
N ALA A 95 18.43 10.54 -5.70
CA ALA A 95 19.47 10.32 -4.70
C ALA A 95 19.53 8.87 -4.20
N ILE A 96 18.40 8.15 -4.14
CA ILE A 96 18.38 6.73 -3.80
C ILE A 96 19.07 5.91 -4.88
N ARG A 97 18.85 6.22 -6.16
CA ARG A 97 19.55 5.55 -7.26
C ARG A 97 21.06 5.73 -7.15
N ALA A 98 21.51 6.97 -6.96
CA ALA A 98 22.94 7.28 -6.83
C ALA A 98 23.57 6.55 -5.63
N TRP A 99 22.87 6.50 -4.49
CA TRP A 99 23.32 5.78 -3.31
C TRP A 99 23.37 4.25 -3.53
N LEU A 100 22.36 3.67 -4.17
CA LEU A 100 22.36 2.23 -4.52
C LEU A 100 23.48 1.90 -5.49
N ASP A 101 23.70 2.70 -6.54
CA ASP A 101 24.78 2.49 -7.50
C ASP A 101 26.15 2.52 -6.80
N ALA A 102 26.37 3.48 -5.89
CA ALA A 102 27.59 3.55 -5.08
C ALA A 102 27.73 2.32 -4.17
N THR A 103 26.64 1.87 -3.53
CA THR A 103 26.65 0.69 -2.68
C THR A 103 26.99 -0.57 -3.48
N LEU A 104 26.36 -0.75 -4.66
CA LEU A 104 26.63 -1.87 -5.56
C LEU A 104 28.11 -1.89 -5.99
N LEU A 105 28.64 -0.72 -6.38
CA LEU A 105 30.04 -0.57 -6.78
C LEU A 105 31.01 -0.90 -5.65
N HIS A 106 30.82 -0.33 -4.46
CA HIS A 106 31.77 -0.43 -3.35
C HIS A 106 31.68 -1.73 -2.56
N THR A 107 30.59 -2.50 -2.73
CA THR A 107 30.41 -3.82 -2.10
C THR A 107 30.59 -4.98 -3.08
N GLU A 108 30.91 -4.69 -4.34
CA GLU A 108 30.99 -5.68 -5.42
C GLU A 108 29.71 -6.53 -5.52
N LEU A 109 28.56 -5.91 -5.27
CA LEU A 109 27.27 -6.58 -5.30
C LEU A 109 26.72 -6.63 -6.73
N PHE A 110 26.57 -7.84 -7.26
CA PHE A 110 25.97 -8.10 -8.57
C PHE A 110 24.55 -8.65 -8.41
N LEU A 111 23.55 -7.90 -8.90
CA LEU A 111 22.16 -8.34 -8.90
C LEU A 111 21.90 -9.28 -10.08
N THR A 112 21.29 -10.44 -9.81
CA THR A 112 20.97 -11.45 -10.84
C THR A 112 19.63 -11.21 -11.55
N TYR A 113 19.02 -10.04 -11.31
CA TYR A 113 17.77 -9.59 -11.90
C TYR A 113 17.82 -8.08 -12.22
N PRO A 114 17.03 -7.60 -13.20
CA PRO A 114 17.02 -6.18 -13.56
C PRO A 114 16.41 -5.30 -12.47
N LEU A 115 17.05 -4.16 -12.19
CA LEU A 115 16.51 -3.10 -11.34
C LEU A 115 16.00 -1.95 -12.23
N ILE A 116 14.70 -1.71 -12.22
CA ILE A 116 14.06 -0.65 -13.01
C ILE A 116 13.83 0.55 -12.08
N HIS A 117 14.58 1.63 -12.28
CA HIS A 117 14.41 2.84 -11.49
C HIS A 117 13.44 3.81 -12.16
N VAL A 118 12.45 4.27 -11.41
CA VAL A 118 11.52 5.33 -11.80
C VAL A 118 11.76 6.51 -10.86
N ASP A 119 12.16 7.66 -11.40
CA ASP A 119 12.26 8.89 -10.60
C ASP A 119 10.86 9.28 -10.12
N VAL A 120 10.66 9.29 -8.80
CA VAL A 120 9.39 9.63 -8.17
C VAL A 120 8.90 11.05 -8.53
N ASN A 121 9.79 11.94 -8.96
CA ASN A 121 9.46 13.31 -9.34
C ASN A 121 9.05 13.44 -10.81
N SER A 122 9.36 12.45 -11.65
CA SER A 122 9.22 12.52 -13.11
C SER A 122 7.80 12.76 -13.62
N ALA A 123 6.79 12.23 -12.93
CA ALA A 123 5.39 12.37 -13.28
C ALA A 123 4.50 12.24 -12.03
N GLN A 124 3.22 12.61 -12.16
CA GLN A 124 2.23 12.35 -11.11
C GLN A 124 1.84 10.87 -11.05
N VAL A 125 1.63 10.23 -12.20
CA VAL A 125 1.41 8.77 -12.31
C VAL A 125 2.77 8.10 -12.44
N VAL A 126 3.14 7.30 -11.44
CA VAL A 126 4.46 6.63 -11.37
C VAL A 126 4.39 5.14 -11.70
N HIS A 127 3.18 4.58 -11.73
CA HIS A 127 2.90 3.23 -12.23
C HIS A 127 1.44 3.15 -12.68
N SER A 128 1.17 2.42 -13.77
CA SER A 128 -0.18 2.14 -14.24
C SER A 128 -0.19 0.88 -15.08
N GLU A 129 -0.60 -0.25 -14.48
CA GLU A 129 -0.63 -1.55 -15.15
C GLU A 129 -1.67 -2.46 -14.52
N ALA A 130 -2.31 -3.31 -15.33
CA ALA A 130 -3.19 -4.40 -14.88
C ALA A 130 -4.30 -3.99 -13.88
N GLY A 131 -4.83 -2.77 -14.00
CA GLY A 131 -5.86 -2.24 -13.10
C GLY A 131 -5.33 -1.61 -11.81
N LEU A 132 -4.01 -1.57 -11.59
CA LEU A 132 -3.37 -0.81 -10.52
C LEU A 132 -2.74 0.48 -11.06
N THR A 133 -3.13 1.60 -10.49
CA THR A 133 -2.48 2.91 -10.73
C THR A 133 -1.90 3.45 -9.44
N ILE A 134 -0.63 3.84 -9.46
CA ILE A 134 0.06 4.50 -8.33
C ILE A 134 0.37 5.93 -8.73
N THR A 135 -0.11 6.88 -7.92
CA THR A 135 0.16 8.31 -8.08
C THR A 135 0.94 8.87 -6.90
N ARG A 136 1.86 9.79 -7.16
CA ARG A 136 2.64 10.50 -6.15
C ARG A 136 2.02 11.86 -5.83
N HIS A 137 2.13 12.27 -4.57
CA HIS A 137 1.61 13.55 -4.05
C HIS A 137 2.70 14.22 -3.23
N PRO A 138 3.20 15.42 -3.61
CA PRO A 138 4.23 16.12 -2.86
C PRO A 138 3.82 16.43 -1.42
N LEU A 139 4.78 16.38 -0.51
CA LEU A 139 4.62 16.66 0.90
C LEU A 139 5.60 17.71 1.41
N SER A 140 5.39 18.15 2.64
CA SER A 140 6.27 19.08 3.35
C SER A 140 7.01 18.35 4.47
N HIS A 141 8.33 18.19 4.30
CA HIS A 141 9.24 17.54 5.25
C HIS A 141 10.67 18.09 5.05
N ARG A 142 11.60 17.85 6.00
CA ARG A 142 13.00 18.32 5.91
C ARG A 142 13.70 17.93 4.60
N ALA A 143 13.48 16.70 4.16
CA ALA A 143 13.85 16.24 2.81
C ALA A 143 12.60 16.26 1.92
N ALA A 144 12.78 16.45 0.61
CA ALA A 144 11.67 16.31 -0.34
C ALA A 144 11.00 14.94 -0.15
N SER A 145 9.70 14.97 0.14
CA SER A 145 8.89 13.81 0.51
C SER A 145 7.64 13.73 -0.36
N VAL A 146 7.14 12.51 -0.56
CA VAL A 146 5.89 12.26 -1.28
C VAL A 146 5.03 11.23 -0.56
N GLY A 147 3.72 11.33 -0.74
CA GLY A 147 2.75 10.29 -0.43
C GLY A 147 2.36 9.53 -1.69
N PHE A 148 1.89 8.30 -1.53
CA PHE A 148 1.44 7.44 -2.63
C PHE A 148 -0.04 7.11 -2.51
N ARG A 149 -0.79 7.32 -3.59
CA ARG A 149 -2.16 6.81 -3.73
C ARG A 149 -2.16 5.61 -4.66
N PHE A 150 -2.61 4.47 -4.14
CA PHE A 150 -2.83 3.25 -4.89
C PHE A 150 -4.32 3.17 -5.24
N ALA A 151 -4.64 3.18 -6.52
CA ALA A 151 -6.00 3.01 -7.03
C ALA A 151 -6.09 1.69 -7.78
N LEU A 152 -7.07 0.88 -7.41
CA LEU A 152 -7.31 -0.45 -7.94
C LEU A 152 -8.67 -0.47 -8.63
N GLU A 153 -8.69 -0.93 -9.88
CA GLU A 153 -9.88 -1.26 -10.64
C GLU A 153 -9.87 -2.75 -10.99
N THR A 154 -10.97 -3.44 -10.72
CA THR A 154 -11.14 -4.87 -11.05
C THR A 154 -12.46 -5.08 -11.77
N HIS A 155 -12.46 -5.99 -12.74
CA HIS A 155 -13.68 -6.37 -13.45
C HIS A 155 -14.03 -7.81 -13.12
N LYS A 156 -15.24 -8.03 -12.63
CA LYS A 156 -15.81 -9.37 -12.43
C LYS A 156 -16.95 -9.57 -13.43
N SER A 157 -16.74 -10.50 -14.36
CA SER A 157 -17.78 -10.93 -15.29
C SER A 157 -18.54 -12.10 -14.70
N THR A 158 -19.86 -12.01 -14.67
CA THR A 158 -20.77 -13.11 -14.32
C THR A 158 -21.79 -13.32 -15.42
N LEU A 159 -22.32 -14.53 -15.53
CA LEU A 159 -23.36 -14.84 -16.50
C LEU A 159 -24.73 -14.36 -15.99
N ASP A 160 -25.51 -13.72 -16.85
CA ASP A 160 -26.94 -13.45 -16.61
C ASP A 160 -27.74 -14.74 -16.82
N LYS A 161 -27.76 -15.56 -15.77
CA LYS A 161 -28.46 -16.84 -15.77
C LYS A 161 -29.97 -16.65 -15.99
N ALA A 162 -30.55 -15.55 -15.52
CA ALA A 162 -31.97 -15.28 -15.67
C ALA A 162 -32.31 -14.95 -17.13
N ALA A 163 -31.51 -14.11 -17.79
CA ALA A 163 -31.66 -13.82 -19.21
C ALA A 163 -31.50 -15.08 -20.08
N LEU A 164 -30.54 -15.96 -19.78
CA LEU A 164 -30.36 -17.22 -20.50
C LEU A 164 -31.53 -18.17 -20.36
N LEU A 165 -32.03 -18.35 -19.14
CA LEU A 165 -33.22 -19.17 -18.90
C LEU A 165 -34.45 -18.58 -19.61
N ALA A 166 -34.61 -17.25 -19.60
CA ALA A 166 -35.69 -16.57 -20.32
C ALA A 166 -35.57 -16.73 -21.86
N HIS A 167 -34.34 -16.84 -22.38
CA HIS A 167 -34.07 -17.17 -23.77
C HIS A 167 -34.16 -18.68 -24.06
N GLY A 168 -34.62 -19.50 -23.11
CA GLY A 168 -34.77 -20.95 -23.30
C GLY A 168 -33.43 -21.67 -23.45
N VAL A 169 -32.34 -21.13 -22.91
CA VAL A 169 -31.01 -21.74 -22.94
C VAL A 169 -30.79 -22.50 -21.62
N PRO A 170 -30.89 -23.84 -21.61
CA PRO A 170 -30.73 -24.61 -20.38
C PRO A 170 -29.29 -24.54 -19.86
N SER A 171 -29.11 -24.74 -18.55
CA SER A 171 -27.78 -24.82 -17.96
C SER A 171 -26.99 -25.96 -18.58
N GLY A 172 -25.79 -25.67 -19.09
CA GLY A 172 -24.95 -26.64 -19.77
C GLY A 172 -23.67 -26.04 -20.35
N PRO A 173 -22.98 -26.75 -21.25
CA PRO A 173 -21.70 -26.31 -21.83
C PRO A 173 -21.74 -24.92 -22.48
N VAL A 174 -22.88 -24.55 -23.09
CA VAL A 174 -23.13 -23.25 -23.70
C VAL A 174 -22.92 -22.10 -22.71
N TRP A 175 -23.33 -22.27 -21.45
CA TRP A 175 -23.18 -21.23 -20.43
C TRP A 175 -21.70 -20.96 -20.13
N GLY A 176 -20.87 -22.01 -20.10
CA GLY A 176 -19.42 -21.87 -19.92
C GLY A 176 -18.76 -21.16 -21.10
N GLN A 177 -19.20 -21.44 -22.33
CA GLN A 177 -18.71 -20.75 -23.53
C GLN A 177 -19.08 -19.27 -23.53
N LEU A 178 -20.35 -18.94 -23.24
CA LEU A 178 -20.80 -17.55 -23.12
C LEU A 178 -20.08 -16.82 -21.98
N GLN A 179 -19.86 -17.48 -20.83
CA GLN A 179 -19.11 -16.89 -19.72
C GLN A 179 -17.63 -16.63 -20.08
N ALA A 180 -17.02 -17.49 -20.89
CA ALA A 180 -15.67 -17.31 -21.42
C ALA A 180 -15.59 -16.19 -22.49
N GLY A 181 -16.73 -15.65 -22.93
CA GLY A 181 -16.78 -14.61 -23.95
C GLY A 181 -16.85 -15.13 -25.38
N HIS A 182 -17.20 -16.40 -25.57
CA HIS A 182 -17.42 -16.96 -26.89
C HIS A 182 -18.89 -16.84 -27.28
N ASP A 183 -19.14 -16.35 -28.48
CA ASP A 183 -20.48 -16.39 -29.09
C ASP A 183 -20.78 -17.83 -29.52
N VAL A 184 -22.03 -18.27 -29.37
CA VAL A 184 -22.43 -19.66 -29.56
C VAL A 184 -23.61 -19.75 -30.51
N VAL A 185 -23.59 -20.74 -31.41
CA VAL A 185 -24.77 -21.13 -32.19
C VAL A 185 -25.38 -22.37 -31.54
N LEU A 186 -26.66 -22.29 -31.20
CA LEU A 186 -27.42 -23.39 -30.62
C LEU A 186 -27.80 -24.42 -31.69
N ASP A 187 -28.19 -25.62 -31.27
CA ASP A 187 -28.65 -26.69 -32.16
C ASP A 187 -29.91 -26.30 -32.96
N ASP A 188 -30.71 -25.37 -32.45
CA ASP A 188 -31.88 -24.81 -33.12
C ASP A 188 -31.55 -23.66 -34.11
N GLY A 189 -30.26 -23.38 -34.32
CA GLY A 189 -29.75 -22.37 -35.24
C GLY A 189 -29.71 -20.95 -34.67
N ARG A 190 -30.19 -20.71 -33.45
CA ARG A 190 -30.11 -19.38 -32.82
C ARG A 190 -28.66 -19.03 -32.48
N GLN A 191 -28.25 -17.80 -32.79
CA GLN A 191 -26.95 -17.26 -32.43
C GLN A 191 -27.05 -16.44 -31.14
N LEU A 192 -26.26 -16.79 -30.14
CA LEU A 192 -26.16 -16.09 -28.86
C LEU A 192 -24.83 -15.35 -28.80
N ARG A 193 -24.89 -14.05 -28.54
CA ARG A 193 -23.69 -13.25 -28.30
C ARG A 193 -23.39 -13.25 -26.81
N SER A 194 -22.15 -13.59 -26.46
CA SER A 194 -21.71 -13.61 -25.07
C SER A 194 -21.91 -12.26 -24.36
N ALA A 195 -21.74 -11.14 -25.07
CA ALA A 195 -21.94 -9.80 -24.56
C ALA A 195 -23.38 -9.55 -24.04
N ASP A 196 -24.38 -10.20 -24.62
CA ASP A 196 -25.79 -10.01 -24.24
C ASP A 196 -26.14 -10.73 -22.93
N PHE A 197 -25.32 -11.71 -22.53
CA PHE A 197 -25.56 -12.57 -21.36
C PHE A 197 -24.47 -12.44 -20.30
N ARG A 198 -23.55 -11.47 -20.42
CA ARG A 198 -22.49 -11.22 -19.45
C ARG A 198 -22.73 -9.91 -18.70
N LEU A 199 -22.91 -10.02 -17.40
CA LEU A 199 -22.94 -8.89 -16.49
C LEU A 199 -21.51 -8.61 -16.03
N THR A 200 -20.98 -7.42 -16.37
CA THR A 200 -19.67 -6.97 -15.89
C THR A 200 -19.86 -6.03 -14.71
N LYS A 201 -19.35 -6.40 -13.55
CA LYS A 201 -19.25 -5.53 -12.38
C LYS A 201 -17.83 -4.99 -12.25
N THR A 202 -17.67 -3.68 -12.37
CA THR A 202 -16.41 -3.00 -12.04
C THR A 202 -16.41 -2.64 -10.56
N ASN A 203 -15.35 -3.00 -9.84
CA ASN A 203 -15.11 -2.56 -8.47
C ASN A 203 -13.87 -1.68 -8.45
N GLN A 204 -13.98 -0.53 -7.79
CA GLN A 204 -12.87 0.40 -7.59
C GLN A 204 -12.60 0.55 -6.10
N ALA A 205 -11.33 0.68 -5.74
CA ALA A 205 -10.91 1.03 -4.40
C ALA A 205 -9.62 1.85 -4.47
N ALA A 206 -9.40 2.75 -3.53
CA ALA A 206 -8.16 3.50 -3.40
C ALA A 206 -7.73 3.64 -1.94
N ILE A 207 -6.41 3.57 -1.74
CA ILE A 207 -5.76 3.83 -0.45
C ILE A 207 -4.67 4.88 -0.62
N VAL A 208 -4.42 5.67 0.41
CA VAL A 208 -3.37 6.70 0.46
C VAL A 208 -2.38 6.34 1.56
N VAL A 209 -1.09 6.41 1.24
CA VAL A 209 0.02 6.27 2.20
C VAL A 209 0.78 7.59 2.23
N GLY A 210 0.65 8.31 3.34
CA GLY A 210 0.92 9.73 3.43
C GLY A 210 2.37 10.16 3.60
N GLY A 211 3.34 9.25 3.68
CA GLY A 211 4.76 9.55 3.94
C GLY A 211 4.99 10.41 5.19
N ASP A 212 6.24 10.81 5.42
CA ASP A 212 6.56 11.78 6.47
C ASP A 212 6.20 13.19 5.99
N ASN A 213 5.42 13.92 6.80
CA ASN A 213 4.99 15.27 6.50
C ASN A 213 4.47 16.05 7.72
N ASP A 214 4.63 17.37 7.74
CA ASP A 214 4.05 18.28 8.74
C ASP A 214 2.73 18.96 8.32
N THR A 215 2.32 18.75 7.07
CA THR A 215 1.17 19.43 6.47
C THR A 215 0.22 18.41 5.83
N PRO A 216 -0.63 17.73 6.64
CA PRO A 216 -1.53 16.68 6.16
C PRO A 216 -2.44 17.12 4.99
N GLY A 217 -2.80 18.41 4.95
CA GLY A 217 -3.63 19.00 3.91
C GLY A 217 -3.10 18.83 2.49
N LEU A 218 -1.78 18.60 2.31
CA LEU A 218 -1.20 18.32 0.99
C LEU A 218 -1.71 17.01 0.36
N LEU A 219 -2.30 16.12 1.16
CA LEU A 219 -2.92 14.88 0.69
C LEU A 219 -4.41 15.02 0.35
N GLU A 220 -4.99 16.21 0.41
CA GLU A 220 -6.44 16.41 0.20
C GLU A 220 -6.91 15.85 -1.15
N GLN A 221 -6.19 16.14 -2.23
CA GLN A 221 -6.49 15.60 -3.56
C GLN A 221 -6.34 14.07 -3.61
N ALA A 222 -5.33 13.52 -2.94
CA ALA A 222 -5.10 12.07 -2.89
C ALA A 222 -6.23 11.32 -2.19
N CYS A 223 -6.80 11.95 -1.15
CA CYS A 223 -7.85 11.39 -0.31
C CYS A 223 -9.23 11.39 -0.97
N GLN A 224 -9.44 12.17 -2.04
CA GLN A 224 -10.73 12.20 -2.75
C GLN A 224 -11.13 10.80 -3.25
N GLY A 225 -12.24 10.29 -2.72
CA GLY A 225 -12.78 8.97 -3.06
C GLY A 225 -11.92 7.79 -2.59
N ALA A 226 -10.91 8.02 -1.75
CA ALA A 226 -10.14 6.94 -1.11
C ALA A 226 -10.91 6.37 0.09
N GLN A 227 -10.74 5.08 0.36
CA GLN A 227 -11.40 4.41 1.48
C GLN A 227 -10.48 4.29 2.70
N LEU A 228 -9.17 4.46 2.54
CA LEU A 228 -8.19 4.34 3.61
C LEU A 228 -7.07 5.38 3.47
N LEU A 229 -6.78 6.07 4.57
CA LEU A 229 -5.56 6.86 4.76
C LEU A 229 -4.65 6.15 5.77
N VAL A 230 -3.42 5.87 5.36
CA VAL A 230 -2.30 5.51 6.24
C VAL A 230 -1.43 6.76 6.40
N HIS A 231 -1.23 7.24 7.61
CA HIS A 231 -0.51 8.49 7.84
C HIS A 231 0.43 8.40 9.04
N GLU A 232 1.56 9.11 8.98
CA GLU A 232 2.42 9.27 10.14
C GLU A 232 1.67 9.98 11.29
N ALA A 233 2.03 9.65 12.53
CA ALA A 233 1.47 10.29 13.71
C ALA A 233 2.53 10.34 14.81
N THR A 234 3.63 11.03 14.49
CA THR A 234 4.88 10.93 15.25
C THR A 234 4.72 11.42 16.69
N TYR A 235 3.87 12.42 16.93
CA TYR A 235 3.69 13.08 18.23
C TYR A 235 2.22 13.37 18.57
N THR A 236 1.91 13.54 19.85
CA THR A 236 0.74 14.32 20.28
C THR A 236 0.92 15.80 19.90
N GLU A 237 -0.17 16.56 19.78
CA GLU A 237 -0.09 17.99 19.47
C GLU A 237 0.68 18.75 20.55
N ALA A 238 0.40 18.45 21.82
CA ALA A 238 1.08 19.09 22.96
C ALA A 238 2.60 18.88 22.90
N MET A 239 3.06 17.67 22.54
CA MET A 239 4.49 17.38 22.41
C MET A 239 5.08 18.05 21.16
N LEU A 240 4.36 18.08 20.03
CA LEU A 240 4.84 18.75 18.82
C LEU A 240 5.02 20.26 19.05
N ILE A 241 4.05 20.91 19.70
CA ILE A 241 4.14 22.33 20.09
C ILE A 241 5.37 22.56 20.97
N LYS A 242 5.62 21.68 21.95
CA LYS A 242 6.79 21.78 22.84
C LYS A 242 8.12 21.56 22.10
N ALA A 243 8.15 20.67 21.10
CA ALA A 243 9.34 20.40 20.30
C ALA A 243 9.67 21.53 19.31
N GLY A 244 8.69 22.36 18.96
CA GLY A 244 8.84 23.44 17.98
C GLY A 244 8.83 22.94 16.53
N PRO A 245 9.19 23.77 15.55
CA PRO A 245 9.04 23.46 14.12
C PRO A 245 10.07 22.47 13.57
N GLY A 246 11.14 22.17 14.32
CA GLY A 246 12.29 21.39 13.85
C GLY A 246 11.99 19.95 13.39
N PRO A 247 11.06 19.19 13.99
CA PRO A 247 10.79 17.82 13.57
C PRO A 247 10.14 17.69 12.18
N THR A 248 9.47 18.72 11.65
CA THR A 248 8.71 18.68 10.37
C THR A 248 7.87 17.40 10.21
N HIS A 249 7.17 17.02 11.27
CA HIS A 249 6.27 15.87 11.35
C HIS A 249 4.86 16.33 11.74
N SER A 250 3.89 15.45 11.52
CA SER A 250 2.50 15.69 11.90
C SER A 250 2.22 15.21 13.32
N SER A 251 1.27 15.88 13.98
CA SER A 251 0.69 15.39 15.22
C SER A 251 -0.53 14.52 14.95
N VAL A 252 -0.84 13.65 15.92
CA VAL A 252 -2.06 12.84 15.91
C VAL A 252 -3.30 13.71 15.75
N GLN A 253 -3.44 14.78 16.54
CA GLN A 253 -4.55 15.72 16.42
C GLN A 253 -4.72 16.26 14.99
N ARG A 254 -3.65 16.77 14.37
CA ARG A 254 -3.72 17.39 13.03
C ARG A 254 -4.14 16.37 11.97
N VAL A 255 -3.63 15.15 12.07
CA VAL A 255 -3.95 14.05 11.15
C VAL A 255 -5.39 13.59 11.32
N ALA A 256 -5.85 13.42 12.56
CA ALA A 256 -7.23 13.04 12.85
C ALA A 256 -8.22 14.11 12.32
N GLN A 257 -7.95 15.39 12.57
CA GLN A 257 -8.76 16.50 12.05
C GLN A 257 -8.76 16.57 10.51
N PHE A 258 -7.62 16.28 9.88
CA PHE A 258 -7.52 16.19 8.43
C PHE A 258 -8.36 15.03 7.87
N ALA A 259 -8.21 13.83 8.44
CA ALA A 259 -8.95 12.65 8.01
C ALA A 259 -10.47 12.85 8.16
N GLU A 260 -10.91 13.43 9.27
CA GLU A 260 -12.32 13.77 9.51
C GLU A 260 -12.84 14.78 8.46
N ARG A 261 -12.09 15.86 8.22
CA ARG A 261 -12.47 16.88 7.22
C ARG A 261 -12.55 16.30 5.81
N CYS A 262 -11.66 15.39 5.43
CA CYS A 262 -11.69 14.72 4.14
C CYS A 262 -12.76 13.61 4.07
N GLY A 263 -13.46 13.32 5.17
CA GLY A 263 -14.46 12.26 5.23
C GLY A 263 -13.87 10.86 5.04
N MET A 264 -12.63 10.64 5.49
CA MET A 264 -11.96 9.35 5.34
C MET A 264 -12.69 8.27 6.13
N PRO A 265 -13.16 7.18 5.49
CA PRO A 265 -13.87 6.11 6.21
C PRO A 265 -12.98 5.35 7.20
N ASN A 266 -11.70 5.18 6.83
CA ASN A 266 -10.72 4.46 7.61
C ASN A 266 -9.39 5.24 7.70
N LEU A 267 -8.80 5.25 8.89
CA LEU A 267 -7.51 5.87 9.21
C LEU A 267 -6.62 4.85 9.93
N ILE A 268 -5.41 4.64 9.43
CA ILE A 268 -4.36 3.90 10.14
C ILE A 268 -3.22 4.85 10.45
N LEU A 269 -2.91 5.02 11.73
CA LEU A 269 -1.76 5.80 12.18
C LEU A 269 -0.54 4.89 12.31
N THR A 270 0.63 5.42 11.94
CA THR A 270 1.92 4.72 12.02
C THR A 270 3.06 5.71 12.30
N HIS A 271 4.30 5.26 12.22
CA HIS A 271 5.50 6.09 12.34
C HIS A 271 5.55 6.84 13.67
N PHE A 272 5.41 6.10 14.75
CA PHE A 272 5.32 6.66 16.10
C PHE A 272 6.71 6.99 16.65
N SER A 273 6.84 8.09 17.36
CA SER A 273 8.07 8.35 18.12
C SER A 273 8.29 7.26 19.17
N ALA A 274 9.53 6.78 19.30
CA ALA A 274 9.97 5.79 20.28
C ALA A 274 9.49 6.08 21.73
N ARG A 275 9.24 7.35 22.05
CA ARG A 275 8.71 7.80 23.35
C ARG A 275 7.36 7.19 23.70
N TYR A 276 6.50 6.87 22.72
CA TYR A 276 5.13 6.38 22.96
C TYR A 276 5.02 4.86 22.93
N HIS A 277 6.11 4.11 22.71
CA HIS A 277 6.01 2.65 22.45
C HIS A 277 5.56 1.80 23.65
N HIS A 278 5.47 2.40 24.83
CA HIS A 278 4.86 1.78 25.99
C HIS A 278 3.33 1.88 25.90
N ARG A 279 2.62 0.97 26.56
CA ARG A 279 1.15 0.86 26.46
C ARG A 279 0.44 2.19 26.69
N ASP A 280 0.82 2.91 27.74
CA ASP A 280 0.12 4.13 28.14
C ASP A 280 0.39 5.28 27.14
N GLY A 281 1.59 5.33 26.54
CA GLY A 281 1.92 6.27 25.47
C GLY A 281 1.14 6.01 24.18
N MET A 282 0.97 4.74 23.79
CA MET A 282 0.11 4.40 22.65
C MET A 282 -1.37 4.74 22.93
N ALA A 283 -1.84 4.52 24.17
CA ALA A 283 -3.19 4.89 24.58
C ALA A 283 -3.41 6.42 24.58
N GLU A 284 -2.38 7.20 24.91
CA GLU A 284 -2.41 8.66 24.80
C GLU A 284 -2.63 9.12 23.35
N LEU A 285 -1.87 8.54 22.41
CA LEU A 285 -2.04 8.82 20.97
C LEU A 285 -3.45 8.44 20.50
N GLU A 286 -3.93 7.24 20.84
CA GLU A 286 -5.27 6.81 20.45
C GLU A 286 -6.37 7.73 21.01
N ALA A 287 -6.27 8.09 22.29
CA ALA A 287 -7.23 8.98 22.93
C ALA A 287 -7.25 10.38 22.29
N GLU A 288 -6.10 10.93 21.88
CA GLU A 288 -6.05 12.19 21.14
C GLU A 288 -6.72 12.06 19.76
N ALA A 289 -6.41 11.01 19.01
CA ALA A 289 -7.01 10.76 17.69
C ALA A 289 -8.54 10.67 17.76
N ARG A 290 -9.07 9.89 18.72
CA ARG A 290 -10.50 9.65 18.91
C ARG A 290 -11.32 10.90 19.26
N ARG A 291 -10.69 11.95 19.78
CA ARG A 291 -11.36 13.24 20.02
C ARG A 291 -11.66 14.01 18.74
N HIS A 292 -10.97 13.69 17.65
CA HIS A 292 -10.99 14.48 16.42
C HIS A 292 -11.40 13.69 15.18
N TYR A 293 -11.52 12.36 15.29
CA TYR A 293 -11.90 11.49 14.18
C TYR A 293 -12.90 10.42 14.63
N ALA A 294 -14.04 10.35 13.93
CA ALA A 294 -15.16 9.47 14.27
C ALA A 294 -15.17 8.16 13.47
N GLY A 295 -14.36 8.04 12.41
CA GLY A 295 -14.31 6.86 11.56
C GLY A 295 -13.56 5.67 12.17
N SER A 296 -13.31 4.67 11.33
CA SER A 296 -12.57 3.47 11.72
C SER A 296 -11.09 3.80 11.88
N LEU A 297 -10.57 3.77 13.10
CA LEU A 297 -9.18 4.13 13.40
C LEU A 297 -8.44 2.93 13.97
N TYR A 298 -7.22 2.75 13.50
CA TYR A 298 -6.24 1.81 14.04
C TYR A 298 -4.89 2.49 14.24
N LEU A 299 -4.16 2.07 15.28
CA LEU A 299 -2.75 2.41 15.47
C LEU A 299 -1.95 1.16 15.10
N ALA A 300 -1.21 1.23 13.99
CA ALA A 300 -0.53 0.07 13.43
C ALA A 300 0.52 -0.48 14.41
N ASN A 301 0.60 -1.80 14.55
CA ASN A 301 1.75 -2.51 15.10
C ASN A 301 2.52 -3.24 14.02
N ASP A 302 3.78 -3.52 14.30
CA ASP A 302 4.55 -4.43 13.47
C ASP A 302 3.83 -5.78 13.36
N PHE A 303 3.72 -6.26 12.13
CA PHE A 303 3.02 -7.45 11.67
C PHE A 303 1.49 -7.41 11.75
N ASP A 304 0.90 -6.27 12.10
CA ASP A 304 -0.53 -6.11 11.89
C ASP A 304 -0.83 -6.14 10.39
N SER A 305 -1.86 -6.90 10.02
CA SER A 305 -2.42 -6.90 8.69
C SER A 305 -3.85 -6.36 8.68
N TYR A 306 -4.18 -5.59 7.65
CA TYR A 306 -5.51 -5.01 7.47
C TYR A 306 -6.03 -5.29 6.08
N ALA A 307 -7.26 -5.78 5.96
CA ALA A 307 -7.93 -6.04 4.70
C ALA A 307 -9.03 -5.00 4.46
N LEU A 308 -8.93 -4.29 3.33
CA LEU A 308 -9.98 -3.41 2.82
C LEU A 308 -10.79 -4.18 1.77
N ASP A 309 -12.07 -4.42 2.04
CA ASP A 309 -12.94 -5.17 1.15
C ASP A 309 -13.50 -4.32 -0.01
N ALA A 310 -14.40 -4.89 -0.82
CA ALA A 310 -15.02 -4.17 -1.95
C ALA A 310 -16.13 -3.19 -1.53
N ALA A 311 -16.59 -3.24 -0.28
CA ALA A 311 -17.53 -2.29 0.30
C ALA A 311 -16.83 -1.11 0.98
N GLY A 312 -15.49 -1.11 1.04
CA GLY A 312 -14.69 -0.09 1.71
C GLY A 312 -14.57 -0.30 3.21
N VAL A 313 -14.95 -1.47 3.72
CA VAL A 313 -14.82 -1.82 5.13
C VAL A 313 -13.40 -2.33 5.40
N LEU A 314 -12.74 -1.73 6.38
CA LEU A 314 -11.42 -2.15 6.85
C LEU A 314 -11.56 -3.06 8.07
N SER A 315 -10.92 -4.23 8.02
CA SER A 315 -10.81 -5.16 9.14
C SER A 315 -9.37 -5.56 9.39
N GLN A 316 -8.98 -5.72 10.65
CA GLN A 316 -7.71 -6.35 10.98
C GLN A 316 -7.82 -7.86 10.72
N VAL A 317 -6.79 -8.44 10.10
CA VAL A 317 -6.72 -9.86 9.74
C VAL A 317 -5.41 -10.45 10.23
N ASP A 318 -5.36 -11.77 10.42
CA ASP A 318 -4.10 -12.42 10.76
C ASP A 318 -3.13 -12.37 9.57
N GLY A 319 -1.93 -11.89 9.85
CA GLY A 319 -0.86 -11.67 8.89
C GLY A 319 0.35 -12.57 9.10
N ARG A 320 0.41 -13.28 10.22
CA ARG A 320 1.60 -14.06 10.60
C ARG A 320 1.61 -15.40 9.89
N LYS A 321 2.81 -15.90 9.61
CA LYS A 321 2.95 -17.33 9.30
C LYS A 321 2.53 -18.10 10.56
N PRO A 322 1.68 -19.12 10.46
CA PRO A 322 1.60 -20.09 11.55
C PRO A 322 3.01 -20.66 11.77
N ASP A 323 3.41 -20.71 13.04
CA ASP A 323 4.70 -21.26 13.48
C ASP A 323 4.90 -22.71 13.00
#